data_AF-A0A7C7C530-F1
#
_entry.id   AF-A0A7C7C530-F1
#
_cell.length_a   1.000
_cell.length_b   1.000
_cell.length_c   1.000
_cell.angle_alpha   90.00
_cell.angle_beta   90.00
_cell.angle_gamma   90.00
#
_symmetry.space_group_name_H-M   'P 1'
#
loop_
_entity.id
_entity.type
_entity.pdbx_description
1 polymer ?
#
loop_
_entity_poly.entity_id
_entity_poly.type
_entity_poly.pdbx_seq_one_letter_code
_entity_poly.pdbx_strand_id
1 'polypeptide(L)'
;MPETVYLFDIDGTLTRPRREIDEVFADMFLTWLREKDKKVYLVTGSDMSKIQEQLFPSFIDQCEGIFTCSGNVYYSKGKKIYENTLQIPDGLLENLQLYLDNSEWRKKQGTHIEIRSGMINFSTVGRGASHNMREAYSKWDKTSRERQDIVEYLKDLHPELEVAIGGNISVDIYPAGSNKGQVVEKLQESHGKDVAMIFVGDRNFPGGNDWPLAQRLEEIDNCEWFQVLSFEETRALIEYSELFI
;
A
#
# COMPACT_ATOMS: atom_id res chain seq x y z
N MET A 1 28.75 -8.03 5.06
CA MET A 1 27.74 -7.06 4.58
C MET A 1 26.53 -7.22 5.48
N PRO A 2 25.85 -6.13 5.84
CA PRO A 2 24.59 -6.23 6.58
C PRO A 2 23.61 -7.13 5.81
N GLU A 3 22.69 -7.75 6.55
CA GLU A 3 21.59 -8.48 5.93
C GLU A 3 20.78 -7.54 5.03
N THR A 4 20.38 -8.03 3.85
CA THR A 4 19.52 -7.28 2.93
C THR A 4 18.15 -7.92 2.85
N VAL A 5 17.11 -7.10 3.01
CA VAL A 5 15.71 -7.48 2.80
C VAL A 5 15.11 -6.68 1.65
N TYR A 6 14.24 -7.31 0.88
CA TYR A 6 13.58 -6.71 -0.27
C TYR A 6 12.11 -6.47 0.04
N LEU A 7 11.62 -5.28 -0.25
CA LEU A 7 10.23 -4.90 -0.02
C LEU A 7 9.57 -4.59 -1.36
N PHE A 8 8.36 -5.10 -1.55
CA PHE A 8 7.58 -4.81 -2.76
C PHE A 8 6.17 -4.36 -2.38
N ASP A 9 5.74 -3.24 -2.96
CA ASP A 9 4.31 -3.02 -3.14
C ASP A 9 3.72 -4.07 -4.09
N ILE A 10 2.38 -4.21 -4.11
CA ILE A 10 1.69 -5.21 -4.91
C ILE A 10 1.00 -4.57 -6.13
N ASP A 11 0.15 -3.57 -5.92
CA ASP A 11 -0.84 -3.12 -6.91
C ASP A 11 -0.25 -2.06 -7.85
N GLY A 12 0.15 -2.45 -9.06
CA GLY A 12 0.91 -1.60 -9.98
C GLY A 12 2.41 -1.89 -9.98
N THR A 13 2.88 -2.57 -8.92
CA THR A 13 4.29 -2.92 -8.71
C THR A 13 4.59 -4.37 -9.06
N LEU A 14 3.87 -5.35 -8.49
CA LEU A 14 4.00 -6.77 -8.83
C LEU A 14 2.92 -7.24 -9.81
N THR A 15 1.79 -6.54 -9.83
CA THR A 15 0.69 -6.85 -10.74
C THR A 15 0.29 -5.62 -11.53
N ARG A 16 -0.46 -5.83 -12.61
CA ARG A 16 -1.27 -4.72 -13.16
C ARG A 16 -2.30 -4.29 -12.11
N PRO A 17 -2.75 -3.02 -12.14
CA PRO A 17 -3.73 -2.54 -11.16
C PRO A 17 -4.98 -3.43 -11.09
N ARG A 18 -5.18 -4.04 -9.92
CA ARG A 18 -6.29 -4.94 -9.56
C ARG A 18 -6.45 -6.15 -10.46
N ARG A 19 -5.33 -6.66 -10.95
CA ARG A 19 -5.28 -7.91 -11.71
C ARG A 19 -4.42 -8.91 -10.94
N GLU A 20 -4.69 -10.18 -11.22
CA GLU A 20 -3.81 -11.27 -10.83
C GLU A 20 -2.41 -11.05 -11.41
N ILE A 21 -1.41 -11.51 -10.67
CA ILE A 21 -0.02 -11.56 -11.12
C ILE A 21 0.09 -12.38 -12.41
N ASP A 22 0.91 -11.92 -13.33
CA ASP A 22 1.23 -12.67 -14.53
C ASP A 22 2.01 -13.95 -14.16
N GLU A 23 1.59 -15.10 -14.70
CA GLU A 23 2.17 -16.41 -14.33
C GLU A 23 3.67 -16.51 -14.66
N VAL A 24 4.10 -15.93 -15.79
CA VAL A 24 5.51 -15.94 -16.20
C VAL A 24 6.33 -15.04 -15.27
N PHE A 25 5.80 -13.88 -14.92
CA PHE A 25 6.43 -12.99 -13.96
C PHE A 25 6.50 -13.63 -12.55
N ALA A 26 5.44 -14.32 -12.12
CA ALA A 26 5.40 -14.99 -10.83
C ALA A 26 6.46 -16.10 -10.74
N ASP A 27 6.58 -16.95 -11.76
CA ASP A 27 7.59 -18.02 -11.79
C ASP A 27 9.03 -17.48 -11.75
N MET A 28 9.29 -16.42 -12.52
CA MET A 28 10.57 -15.71 -12.50
C MET A 28 10.86 -15.11 -11.12
N PHE A 29 9.91 -14.36 -10.55
CA PHE A 29 10.05 -13.73 -9.24
C PHE A 29 10.32 -14.76 -8.14
N LEU A 30 9.57 -15.86 -8.13
CA LEU A 30 9.74 -16.92 -7.13
C LEU A 30 11.07 -17.68 -7.31
N THR A 31 11.55 -17.81 -8.55
CA THR A 31 12.90 -18.36 -8.80
C THR A 31 13.97 -17.43 -8.23
N TRP A 32 13.89 -16.14 -8.53
CA TRP A 32 14.79 -15.12 -7.99
C TRP A 32 14.77 -15.05 -6.45
N LEU A 33 13.59 -15.15 -5.84
CA LEU A 33 13.42 -15.15 -4.38
C LEU A 33 14.19 -16.30 -3.73
N ARG A 34 14.13 -17.51 -4.32
CA ARG A 34 14.82 -18.70 -3.79
C ARG A 34 16.33 -18.65 -3.98
N GLU A 35 16.82 -17.89 -4.96
CA GLU A 35 18.26 -17.75 -5.18
C GLU A 35 18.91 -17.01 -4.02
N LYS A 36 19.89 -17.65 -3.37
CA LYS A 36 20.61 -17.11 -2.19
C LYS A 36 19.71 -16.82 -0.98
N ASP A 37 18.53 -17.44 -0.90
CA ASP A 37 17.62 -17.32 0.25
C ASP A 37 17.22 -15.87 0.57
N LYS A 38 16.76 -15.13 -0.45
CA LYS A 38 16.42 -13.71 -0.30
C LYS A 38 15.21 -13.53 0.60
N LYS A 39 15.33 -12.60 1.55
CA LYS A 39 14.24 -12.22 2.46
C LYS A 39 13.35 -11.18 1.80
N VAL A 40 12.18 -11.61 1.34
CA VAL A 40 11.19 -10.76 0.65
C VAL A 40 10.00 -10.47 1.55
N TYR A 41 9.62 -9.19 1.63
CA TYR A 41 8.45 -8.69 2.32
C TYR A 41 7.50 -8.01 1.32
N LEU A 42 6.22 -8.32 1.43
CA LEU A 42 5.17 -7.63 0.69
C LEU A 42 4.59 -6.50 1.55
N VAL A 43 4.36 -5.32 0.97
CA VAL A 43 3.88 -4.14 1.70
C VAL A 43 2.73 -3.47 0.96
N THR A 44 1.52 -3.52 1.49
CA THR A 44 0.33 -2.98 0.82
C THR A 44 -0.60 -2.19 1.75
N GLY A 45 -1.34 -1.23 1.18
CA GLY A 45 -2.45 -0.54 1.85
C GLY A 45 -3.74 -1.39 1.92
N SER A 46 -3.82 -2.45 1.13
CA SER A 46 -4.98 -3.35 1.09
C SER A 46 -4.98 -4.33 2.27
N ASP A 47 -6.15 -4.89 2.57
CA ASP A 47 -6.31 -6.02 3.50
C ASP A 47 -6.08 -7.36 2.79
N MET A 48 -5.98 -8.44 3.55
CA MET A 48 -5.63 -9.77 3.03
C MET A 48 -6.60 -10.29 1.97
N SER A 49 -7.89 -9.97 2.08
CA SER A 49 -8.91 -10.41 1.12
C SER A 49 -8.60 -9.94 -0.31
N LYS A 50 -8.14 -8.69 -0.46
CA LYS A 50 -7.79 -8.09 -1.76
C LYS A 50 -6.47 -8.61 -2.29
N ILE A 51 -5.53 -8.90 -1.40
CA ILE A 51 -4.25 -9.50 -1.79
C ILE A 51 -4.49 -10.86 -2.44
N GLN A 52 -5.43 -11.65 -1.92
CA GLN A 52 -5.78 -12.96 -2.46
C GLN A 52 -6.45 -12.89 -3.85
N GLU A 53 -6.96 -11.73 -4.27
CA GLU A 53 -7.44 -11.50 -5.64
C GLU A 53 -6.28 -11.21 -6.61
N GLN A 54 -5.09 -10.88 -6.12
CA GLN A 54 -3.92 -10.47 -6.93
C GLN A 54 -2.80 -11.51 -6.90
N LEU A 55 -2.59 -12.16 -5.76
CA LEU A 55 -1.53 -13.13 -5.51
C LEU A 55 -2.13 -14.44 -5.00
N PHE A 56 -1.71 -15.55 -5.57
CA PHE A 56 -2.11 -16.87 -5.11
C PHE A 56 -1.41 -17.24 -3.78
N PRO A 57 -2.03 -18.05 -2.89
CA PRO A 57 -1.49 -18.32 -1.56
C PRO A 57 -0.04 -18.84 -1.53
N SER A 58 0.32 -19.74 -2.45
CA SER A 58 1.68 -20.29 -2.52
C SER A 58 2.75 -19.29 -2.96
N PHE A 59 2.36 -18.13 -3.52
CA PHE A 59 3.28 -17.01 -3.73
C PHE A 59 3.58 -16.32 -2.39
N ILE A 60 2.52 -15.98 -1.64
CA ILE A 60 2.60 -15.28 -0.36
C ILE A 60 3.38 -16.13 0.66
N ASP A 61 3.14 -17.45 0.69
CA ASP A 61 3.80 -18.38 1.61
C ASP A 61 5.32 -18.51 1.38
N GLN A 62 5.82 -18.14 0.21
CA GLN A 62 7.26 -18.11 -0.08
C GLN A 62 7.93 -16.80 0.35
N CYS A 63 7.17 -15.74 0.63
CA CYS A 63 7.71 -14.50 1.18
C CYS A 63 7.94 -14.65 2.71
N GLU A 64 8.90 -13.91 3.26
CA GLU A 64 9.19 -13.95 4.71
C GLU A 64 8.05 -13.34 5.53
N GLY A 65 7.36 -12.36 4.96
CA GLY A 65 6.13 -11.83 5.52
C GLY A 65 5.40 -10.83 4.63
N ILE A 66 4.23 -10.42 5.10
CA ILE A 66 3.37 -9.44 4.43
C ILE A 66 2.80 -8.45 5.44
N PHE A 67 3.01 -7.17 5.14
CA PHE A 67 2.43 -6.03 5.84
C PHE A 67 1.19 -5.55 5.06
N THR A 68 0.03 -5.63 5.70
CA THR A 68 -1.26 -5.20 5.11
C THR A 68 -1.79 -3.98 5.84
N CYS A 69 -2.82 -3.34 5.28
CA CYS A 69 -3.41 -2.13 5.84
C CYS A 69 -2.35 -1.06 6.14
N SER A 70 -1.42 -0.84 5.22
CA SER A 70 -0.30 0.13 5.34
C SER A 70 0.66 -0.16 6.49
N GLY A 71 0.83 -1.43 6.86
CA GLY A 71 1.68 -1.84 7.99
C GLY A 71 0.92 -2.00 9.31
N ASN A 72 -0.39 -1.77 9.34
CA ASN A 72 -1.19 -1.96 10.55
C ASN A 72 -1.50 -3.43 10.88
N VAL A 73 -1.27 -4.34 9.96
CA VAL A 73 -1.30 -5.78 10.24
C VAL A 73 -0.07 -6.41 9.62
N TYR A 74 0.58 -7.30 10.37
CA TYR A 74 1.73 -8.04 9.88
C TYR A 74 1.51 -9.53 10.01
N TYR A 75 1.79 -10.24 8.93
CA TYR A 75 1.80 -11.70 8.88
C TYR A 75 3.19 -12.20 8.54
N SER A 76 3.63 -13.25 9.22
CA SER A 76 4.85 -14.00 8.86
C SER A 76 4.56 -15.49 8.96
N LYS A 77 4.98 -16.25 7.95
CA LYS A 77 4.82 -17.72 7.89
C LYS A 77 3.38 -18.16 8.15
N GLY A 78 2.43 -17.48 7.51
CA GLY A 78 0.99 -17.72 7.63
C GLY A 78 0.36 -17.30 8.97
N LYS A 79 1.12 -16.71 9.91
CA LYS A 79 0.64 -16.30 11.23
C LYS A 79 0.56 -14.78 11.33
N LYS A 80 -0.58 -14.27 11.84
CA LYS A 80 -0.72 -12.86 12.21
C LYS A 80 0.12 -12.56 13.45
N ILE A 81 1.12 -11.71 13.29
CA ILE A 81 2.07 -11.33 14.35
C ILE A 81 1.51 -10.19 15.19
N TYR A 82 0.96 -9.17 14.53
CA TYR A 82 0.25 -8.08 15.19
C TYR A 82 -0.88 -7.53 14.32
N GLU A 83 -1.79 -6.83 14.98
CA GLU A 83 -2.88 -6.07 14.38
C GLU A 83 -3.12 -4.81 15.21
N ASN A 84 -2.93 -3.65 14.61
CA ASN A 84 -3.26 -2.37 15.20
C ASN A 84 -4.74 -2.07 15.02
N THR A 85 -5.29 -1.28 15.94
CA THR A 85 -6.68 -0.81 15.87
C THR A 85 -6.69 0.72 15.83
N LEU A 86 -7.63 1.27 15.07
CA LEU A 86 -7.92 2.70 15.09
C LEU A 86 -9.02 2.95 16.11
N GLN A 87 -8.75 3.78 17.11
CA GLN A 87 -9.81 4.42 17.87
C GLN A 87 -10.36 5.55 17.00
N ILE A 88 -11.59 5.38 16.52
CA ILE A 88 -12.25 6.34 15.63
C ILE A 88 -12.51 7.62 16.43
N PRO A 89 -11.93 8.78 16.02
CA PRO A 89 -12.19 10.05 16.68
C PRO A 89 -13.66 10.45 16.60
N ASP A 90 -14.14 11.15 17.62
CA ASP A 90 -15.49 11.67 17.67
C ASP A 90 -15.76 12.58 16.46
N GLY A 91 -16.90 12.36 15.78
CA GLY A 91 -17.29 13.16 14.61
C GLY A 91 -16.63 12.74 13.29
N LEU A 92 -15.64 11.84 13.27
CA LEU A 92 -14.99 11.44 12.01
C LEU A 92 -15.98 10.81 11.02
N LEU A 93 -16.81 9.87 11.48
CA LEU A 93 -17.76 9.17 10.62
C LEU A 93 -18.86 10.12 10.11
N GLU A 94 -19.32 11.03 10.97
CA GLU A 94 -20.28 12.08 10.64
C GLU A 94 -19.71 13.04 9.59
N ASN A 95 -18.44 13.45 9.76
CA ASN A 95 -17.76 14.34 8.81
C ASN A 95 -17.57 13.66 7.44
N LEU A 96 -17.22 12.37 7.41
CA LEU A 96 -17.13 11.59 6.18
C LEU A 96 -18.49 11.43 5.50
N GLN A 97 -19.55 11.17 6.27
CA GLN A 97 -20.90 11.08 5.73
C GLN A 97 -21.37 12.43 5.18
N LEU A 98 -21.12 13.53 5.90
CA LEU A 98 -21.44 14.88 5.45
C LEU A 98 -20.70 15.22 4.15
N TYR A 99 -19.41 14.91 4.07
CA TYR A 99 -18.64 15.10 2.84
C TYR A 99 -19.23 14.28 1.69
N LEU A 100 -19.51 12.99 1.95
CA LEU A 100 -20.14 12.11 0.97
C LEU A 100 -21.44 12.71 0.45
N ASP A 101 -22.34 13.17 1.32
CA ASP A 101 -23.64 13.71 0.94
C ASP A 101 -23.54 14.97 0.06
N ASN A 102 -22.51 15.79 0.27
CA ASN A 102 -22.30 17.03 -0.47
C ASN A 102 -21.44 16.87 -1.74
N SER A 103 -20.66 15.79 -1.86
CA SER A 103 -19.77 15.54 -3.00
C SER A 103 -20.47 15.65 -4.35
N GLU A 104 -19.84 16.40 -5.27
CA GLU A 104 -20.32 16.62 -6.64
C GLU A 104 -20.48 15.31 -7.44
N TRP A 105 -19.71 14.27 -7.12
CA TRP A 105 -19.84 12.97 -7.76
C TRP A 105 -21.13 12.25 -7.32
N ARG A 106 -22.14 12.25 -8.19
CA ARG A 106 -23.47 11.71 -7.85
C ARG A 106 -23.62 10.20 -7.99
N LYS A 107 -22.75 9.50 -8.75
CA LYS A 107 -22.91 8.07 -9.05
C LYS A 107 -22.19 7.20 -8.01
N LYS A 108 -22.87 6.94 -6.90
CA LYS A 108 -22.36 6.23 -5.71
C LYS A 108 -22.83 4.77 -5.68
N GLN A 109 -21.97 3.82 -5.32
CA GLN A 109 -22.32 2.40 -5.25
C GLN A 109 -21.53 1.62 -4.18
N GLY A 110 -22.28 0.93 -3.31
CA GLY A 110 -21.73 -0.02 -2.32
C GLY A 110 -21.15 0.68 -1.09
N THR A 111 -20.00 0.20 -0.62
CA THR A 111 -19.41 0.65 0.66
C THR A 111 -18.59 1.94 0.48
N HIS A 112 -18.97 2.99 1.19
CA HIS A 112 -18.27 4.29 1.14
C HIS A 112 -17.26 4.48 2.27
N ILE A 113 -17.57 3.99 3.46
CA ILE A 113 -16.69 3.99 4.62
C ILE A 113 -16.42 2.52 4.96
N GLU A 114 -15.18 2.08 4.79
CA GLU A 114 -14.74 0.72 5.09
C GLU A 114 -13.74 0.77 6.25
N ILE A 115 -14.15 0.32 7.43
CA ILE A 115 -13.28 0.21 8.60
C ILE A 115 -12.38 -1.02 8.42
N ARG A 116 -11.08 -0.83 8.53
CA ARG A 116 -10.06 -1.89 8.50
C ARG A 116 -9.23 -1.84 9.77
N SER A 117 -8.35 -2.82 9.92
CA SER A 117 -7.37 -2.84 11.00
C SER A 117 -6.45 -1.61 10.93
N GLY A 118 -6.49 -0.79 11.98
CA GLY A 118 -5.67 0.42 12.13
C GLY A 118 -6.05 1.58 11.20
N MET A 119 -7.09 1.48 10.38
CA MET A 119 -7.40 2.50 9.39
C MET A 119 -8.86 2.48 8.91
N ILE A 120 -9.29 3.56 8.26
CA ILE A 120 -10.53 3.65 7.49
C ILE A 120 -10.17 3.91 6.03
N ASN A 121 -10.79 3.17 5.11
CA ASN A 121 -10.78 3.51 3.69
C ASN A 121 -12.09 4.21 3.33
N PHE A 122 -12.00 5.44 2.83
CA PHE A 122 -13.14 6.21 2.37
C PHE A 122 -13.16 6.33 0.85
N SER A 123 -14.32 6.13 0.23
CA SER A 123 -14.50 6.24 -1.21
C SER A 123 -15.83 6.89 -1.57
N THR A 124 -15.78 8.04 -2.24
CA THR A 124 -16.97 8.75 -2.74
C THR A 124 -17.78 7.90 -3.70
N VAL A 125 -17.16 7.34 -4.75
CA VAL A 125 -17.84 6.48 -5.71
C VAL A 125 -18.30 5.15 -5.07
N GLY A 126 -17.62 4.74 -3.99
CA GLY A 126 -17.91 3.53 -3.24
C GLY A 126 -17.16 2.30 -3.76
N ARG A 127 -16.83 1.39 -2.86
CA ARG A 127 -16.06 0.18 -3.14
C ARG A 127 -16.86 -0.90 -3.85
N GLY A 128 -18.18 -0.76 -3.97
CA GLY A 128 -19.02 -1.63 -4.80
C GLY A 128 -19.08 -1.19 -6.27
N ALA A 129 -18.41 -0.10 -6.64
CA ALA A 129 -18.44 0.42 -7.99
C ALA A 129 -17.83 -0.56 -9.03
N SER A 130 -18.48 -0.67 -10.18
CA SER A 130 -17.96 -1.39 -11.34
C SER A 130 -16.64 -0.79 -11.85
N HIS A 131 -15.86 -1.56 -12.61
CA HIS A 131 -14.60 -1.07 -13.20
C HIS A 131 -14.79 0.24 -13.98
N ASN A 132 -15.79 0.30 -14.87
CA ASN A 132 -16.09 1.49 -15.65
C ASN A 132 -16.46 2.71 -14.78
N MET A 133 -17.19 2.50 -13.67
CA MET A 133 -17.49 3.59 -12.73
C MET A 133 -16.23 4.11 -12.03
N ARG A 134 -15.32 3.22 -11.65
CA ARG A 134 -14.04 3.59 -11.02
C ARG A 134 -13.16 4.36 -11.98
N GLU A 135 -13.08 3.93 -13.24
CA GLU A 135 -12.34 4.67 -14.27
C GLU A 135 -12.94 6.06 -14.53
N ALA A 136 -14.27 6.15 -14.61
CA ALA A 136 -14.96 7.42 -14.80
C ALA A 136 -14.71 8.37 -13.61
N TYR A 137 -14.84 7.86 -12.38
CA TYR A 137 -14.51 8.62 -11.17
C TYR A 137 -13.05 9.08 -11.17
N SER A 138 -12.11 8.18 -11.46
CA SER A 138 -10.68 8.50 -11.46
C SER A 138 -10.32 9.57 -12.50
N LYS A 139 -10.93 9.53 -13.69
CA LYS A 139 -10.77 10.58 -14.72
C LYS A 139 -11.35 11.92 -14.27
N TRP A 140 -12.53 11.90 -13.65
CA TRP A 140 -13.17 13.10 -13.13
C TRP A 140 -12.36 13.70 -11.97
N ASP A 141 -11.92 12.88 -11.02
CA ASP A 141 -11.12 13.26 -9.86
C ASP A 141 -9.76 13.90 -10.23
N LYS A 142 -9.15 13.52 -11.36
CA LYS A 142 -7.96 14.22 -11.87
C LYS A 142 -8.21 15.70 -12.18
N THR A 143 -9.45 16.06 -12.50
CA THR A 143 -9.85 17.43 -12.81
C THR A 143 -10.51 18.14 -11.62
N SER A 144 -11.41 17.47 -10.90
CA SER A 144 -12.11 18.04 -9.74
C SER A 144 -11.26 18.04 -8.47
N ARG A 145 -10.24 17.17 -8.40
CA ARG A 145 -9.35 16.97 -7.26
C ARG A 145 -10.08 16.61 -5.96
N GLU A 146 -11.20 15.92 -6.05
CA GLU A 146 -12.04 15.60 -4.88
C GLU A 146 -11.28 14.81 -3.80
N ARG A 147 -10.45 13.83 -4.15
CA ARG A 147 -9.65 13.10 -3.15
C ARG A 147 -8.63 13.99 -2.45
N GLN A 148 -8.10 14.99 -3.13
CA GLN A 148 -7.22 15.98 -2.50
C GLN A 148 -8.02 16.91 -1.57
N ASP A 149 -9.21 17.32 -1.99
CA ASP A 149 -10.11 18.12 -1.16
C ASP A 149 -10.55 17.36 0.10
N ILE A 150 -10.81 16.04 0.02
CA ILE A 150 -11.06 15.18 1.19
C ILE A 150 -9.86 15.19 2.16
N VAL A 151 -8.63 15.09 1.64
CA VAL A 151 -7.41 15.15 2.46
C VAL A 151 -7.34 16.47 3.22
N GLU A 152 -7.57 17.59 2.54
CA GLU A 152 -7.53 18.93 3.13
C GLU A 152 -8.66 19.12 4.16
N TYR A 153 -9.89 18.73 3.81
CA TYR A 153 -11.06 18.80 4.68
C TYR A 153 -10.86 18.04 6.00
N LEU A 154 -10.32 16.83 5.95
CA LEU A 154 -10.10 16.02 7.14
C LEU A 154 -8.89 16.47 7.95
N LYS A 155 -7.84 16.98 7.30
CA LYS A 155 -6.63 17.46 7.99
C LYS A 155 -6.94 18.62 8.94
N ASP A 156 -7.86 19.51 8.56
CA ASP A 156 -8.27 20.64 9.41
C ASP A 156 -9.16 20.20 10.58
N LEU A 157 -10.00 19.18 10.38
CA LEU A 157 -10.96 18.69 11.38
C LEU A 157 -10.37 17.68 12.35
N HIS A 158 -9.41 16.88 11.90
CA HIS A 158 -8.81 15.75 12.61
C HIS A 158 -7.28 15.77 12.44
N PRO A 159 -6.57 16.74 13.04
CA PRO A 159 -5.13 16.94 12.85
C PRO A 159 -4.26 15.79 13.40
N GLU A 160 -4.82 14.92 14.23
CA GLU A 160 -4.20 13.69 14.73
C GLU A 160 -4.18 12.55 13.71
N LEU A 161 -4.94 12.68 12.62
CA LEU A 161 -5.02 11.69 11.55
C LEU A 161 -4.13 12.10 10.38
N GLU A 162 -3.65 11.08 9.67
CA GLU A 162 -3.06 11.21 8.37
C GLU A 162 -4.02 10.65 7.32
N VAL A 163 -4.19 11.39 6.23
CA VAL A 163 -5.08 11.03 5.12
C VAL A 163 -4.26 10.97 3.84
N ALA A 164 -4.21 9.79 3.22
CA ALA A 164 -3.45 9.56 2.00
C ALA A 164 -4.36 9.13 0.86
N ILE A 165 -4.03 9.54 -0.37
CA ILE A 165 -4.79 9.12 -1.55
C ILE A 165 -4.47 7.65 -1.84
N GLY A 166 -5.47 6.79 -1.73
CA GLY A 166 -5.36 5.34 -1.89
C GLY A 166 -5.93 4.86 -3.24
N GLY A 167 -5.10 4.18 -4.04
CA GLY A 167 -5.50 3.60 -5.32
C GLY A 167 -6.15 4.63 -6.27
N ASN A 168 -7.22 4.23 -6.97
CA ASN A 168 -7.87 5.06 -7.99
C ASN A 168 -9.17 5.75 -7.55
N ILE A 169 -9.72 5.39 -6.38
CA ILE A 169 -11.07 5.82 -5.99
C ILE A 169 -11.28 6.17 -4.52
N SER A 170 -10.22 6.08 -3.70
CA SER A 170 -10.36 6.20 -2.26
C SER A 170 -9.27 7.05 -1.65
N VAL A 171 -9.47 7.41 -0.39
CA VAL A 171 -8.43 7.84 0.54
C VAL A 171 -8.36 6.84 1.69
N ASP A 172 -7.17 6.70 2.25
CA ASP A 172 -6.88 5.91 3.43
C ASP A 172 -6.64 6.87 4.61
N ILE A 173 -7.28 6.60 5.74
CA ILE A 173 -7.30 7.46 6.93
C ILE A 173 -6.81 6.62 8.11
N TYR A 174 -5.78 7.06 8.79
CA TYR A 174 -5.16 6.33 9.89
C TYR A 174 -4.53 7.31 10.90
N PRO A 175 -4.16 6.87 12.11
CA PRO A 175 -3.42 7.72 13.05
C PRO A 175 -2.13 8.22 12.40
N ALA A 176 -1.73 9.47 12.67
CA ALA A 176 -0.50 10.02 12.10
C ALA A 176 0.71 9.08 12.30
N GLY A 177 1.45 8.82 11.23
CA GLY A 177 2.58 7.89 11.23
C GLY A 177 2.23 6.40 11.09
N SER A 178 0.94 6.03 11.07
CA SER A 178 0.49 4.65 10.77
C SER A 178 0.34 4.38 9.25
N ASN A 179 1.21 5.01 8.45
CA ASN A 179 1.37 4.78 7.02
C ASN A 179 2.41 3.69 6.73
N LYS A 180 2.73 3.42 5.45
CA LYS A 180 3.71 2.40 5.06
C LYS A 180 5.12 2.62 5.62
N GLY A 181 5.47 3.85 6.02
CA GLY A 181 6.75 4.18 6.63
C GLY A 181 7.04 3.37 7.89
N GLN A 182 6.00 3.03 8.67
CA GLN A 182 6.14 2.26 9.91
C GLN A 182 6.79 0.88 9.72
N VAL A 183 6.76 0.35 8.49
CA VAL A 183 7.34 -0.97 8.16
C VAL A 183 8.86 -0.96 8.35
N VAL A 184 9.51 0.18 8.14
CA VAL A 184 10.97 0.31 8.29
C VAL A 184 11.36 0.05 9.74
N GLU A 185 10.70 0.68 10.73
CA GLU A 185 11.01 0.41 12.13
C GLU A 185 10.71 -1.04 12.51
N LYS A 186 9.64 -1.63 11.95
CA LYS A 186 9.31 -3.04 12.21
C LYS A 186 10.34 -4.02 11.70
N LEU A 187 10.93 -3.76 10.55
CA LEU A 187 12.02 -4.59 10.03
C LEU A 187 13.32 -4.36 10.80
N GLN A 188 13.62 -3.14 11.24
CA GLN A 188 14.77 -2.90 12.11
C GLN A 188 14.62 -3.57 13.49
N GLU A 189 13.41 -3.64 14.04
CA GLU A 189 13.10 -4.39 15.27
C GLU A 189 13.42 -5.89 15.13
N SER A 190 13.18 -6.49 13.95
CA SER A 190 13.38 -7.94 13.73
C SER A 190 14.75 -8.32 13.16
N HIS A 191 15.37 -7.47 12.35
CA HIS A 191 16.64 -7.75 11.65
C HIS A 191 17.84 -7.02 12.25
N GLY A 192 17.62 -6.01 13.08
CA GLY A 192 18.66 -5.11 13.56
C GLY A 192 18.65 -3.77 12.82
N LYS A 193 19.28 -2.75 13.45
CA LYS A 193 19.27 -1.38 12.93
C LYS A 193 20.10 -1.17 11.66
N ASP A 194 21.02 -2.09 11.39
CA ASP A 194 21.94 -2.07 10.26
C ASP A 194 21.42 -2.84 9.04
N VAL A 195 20.21 -3.42 9.10
CA VAL A 195 19.60 -4.11 7.96
C VAL A 195 19.48 -3.19 6.74
N ALA A 196 19.97 -3.65 5.61
CA ALA A 196 19.80 -2.98 4.32
C ALA A 196 18.42 -3.31 3.76
N MET A 197 17.72 -2.30 3.25
CA MET A 197 16.37 -2.45 2.70
C MET A 197 16.32 -1.94 1.27
N ILE A 198 15.79 -2.75 0.36
CA ILE A 198 15.55 -2.35 -1.03
C ILE A 198 14.05 -2.38 -1.29
N PHE A 199 13.44 -1.21 -1.49
CA PHE A 199 12.00 -1.10 -1.73
C PHE A 199 11.65 -0.81 -3.19
N VAL A 200 10.64 -1.47 -3.72
CA VAL A 200 10.07 -1.19 -5.05
C VAL A 200 8.60 -0.85 -4.91
N GLY A 201 8.16 0.27 -5.49
CA GLY A 201 6.77 0.74 -5.43
C GLY A 201 6.39 1.65 -6.60
N ASP A 202 5.10 1.71 -6.93
CA ASP A 202 4.57 2.49 -8.05
C ASP A 202 4.16 3.91 -7.65
N ARG A 203 4.15 4.24 -6.35
CA ARG A 203 3.77 5.56 -5.84
C ARG A 203 4.79 6.19 -4.90
N ASN A 204 6.07 6.08 -5.27
CA ASN A 204 7.21 6.70 -4.59
C ASN A 204 7.37 8.17 -5.00
N PHE A 205 6.33 8.97 -4.79
CA PHE A 205 6.34 10.42 -5.03
C PHE A 205 5.46 11.16 -4.02
N PRO A 206 5.67 12.46 -3.75
CA PRO A 206 4.88 13.22 -2.79
C PRO A 206 3.36 13.06 -3.00
N GLY A 207 2.67 12.56 -1.97
CA GLY A 207 1.23 12.27 -1.98
C GLY A 207 0.86 10.83 -2.40
N GLY A 208 1.82 10.04 -2.86
CA GLY A 208 1.69 8.60 -3.06
C GLY A 208 1.71 7.82 -1.74
N ASN A 209 1.10 6.64 -1.72
CA ASN A 209 1.01 5.79 -0.52
C ASN A 209 2.31 5.03 -0.21
N ASP A 210 3.22 4.90 -1.17
CA ASP A 210 4.55 4.29 -0.98
C ASP A 210 5.59 5.31 -0.51
N TRP A 211 5.37 6.58 -0.81
CA TRP A 211 6.28 7.68 -0.49
C TRP A 211 6.73 7.73 0.97
N PRO A 212 5.85 7.54 1.98
CA PRO A 212 6.32 7.55 3.37
C PRO A 212 7.36 6.47 3.68
N LEU A 213 7.31 5.31 3.01
CA LEU A 213 8.32 4.26 3.16
C LEU A 213 9.61 4.66 2.45
N ALA A 214 9.53 5.10 1.20
CA ALA A 214 10.70 5.59 0.46
C ALA A 214 11.46 6.69 1.23
N GLN A 215 10.74 7.68 1.78
CA GLN A 215 11.34 8.75 2.58
C GLN A 215 12.07 8.23 3.82
N ARG A 216 11.51 7.24 4.51
CA ARG A 216 12.19 6.63 5.68
C ARG A 216 13.48 5.93 5.30
N LEU A 217 13.56 5.36 4.09
CA LEU A 217 14.77 4.71 3.60
C LEU A 217 15.86 5.71 3.22
N GLU A 218 15.51 6.92 2.76
CA GLU A 218 16.50 7.98 2.45
C GLU A 218 17.33 8.41 3.67
N GLU A 219 16.79 8.22 4.87
CA GLU A 219 17.43 8.58 6.14
C GLU A 219 18.38 7.47 6.67
N ILE A 220 18.48 6.33 5.97
CA ILE A 220 19.19 5.14 6.45
C ILE A 220 20.25 4.71 5.44
N ASP A 221 21.49 4.55 5.91
CA ASP A 221 22.60 4.07 5.09
C ASP A 221 22.33 2.67 4.52
N ASN A 222 22.75 2.43 3.27
CA ASN A 222 22.61 1.15 2.57
C ASN A 222 21.15 0.70 2.32
N CYS A 223 20.22 1.64 2.35
CA CYS A 223 18.85 1.43 1.88
C CYS A 223 18.63 2.11 0.54
N GLU A 224 17.86 1.48 -0.34
CA GLU A 224 17.51 2.01 -1.65
C GLU A 224 16.02 1.85 -1.92
N TRP A 225 15.48 2.71 -2.78
CA TRP A 225 14.11 2.61 -3.25
C TRP A 225 14.00 2.89 -4.74
N PHE A 226 13.04 2.24 -5.39
CA PHE A 226 12.80 2.32 -6.83
C PHE A 226 11.35 2.69 -7.12
N GLN A 227 11.15 3.80 -7.82
CA GLN A 227 9.89 4.13 -8.48
C GLN A 227 9.75 3.29 -9.74
N VAL A 228 8.65 2.54 -9.87
CA VAL A 228 8.28 1.82 -11.09
C VAL A 228 6.96 2.34 -11.65
N LEU A 229 6.75 2.24 -12.96
CA LEU A 229 5.50 2.61 -13.61
C LEU A 229 4.64 1.39 -13.97
N SER A 230 5.23 0.19 -13.92
CA SER A 230 4.54 -1.07 -14.14
C SER A 230 5.33 -2.26 -13.60
N PHE A 231 4.68 -3.43 -13.53
CA PHE A 231 5.35 -4.67 -13.11
C PHE A 231 6.45 -5.11 -14.08
N GLU A 232 6.41 -4.69 -15.35
CA GLU A 232 7.49 -4.95 -16.30
C GLU A 232 8.79 -4.22 -15.91
N GLU A 233 8.71 -3.05 -15.27
CA GLU A 233 9.89 -2.36 -14.73
C GLU A 233 10.42 -3.05 -13.48
N THR A 234 9.54 -3.53 -12.58
CA THR A 234 9.93 -4.38 -11.45
C THR A 234 10.66 -5.63 -11.92
N ARG A 235 10.16 -6.28 -12.97
CA ARG A 235 10.82 -7.41 -13.63
C ARG A 235 12.21 -7.03 -14.13
N ALA A 236 12.33 -5.91 -14.83
CA ALA A 236 13.61 -5.46 -15.37
C ALA A 236 14.64 -5.19 -14.26
N LEU A 237 14.22 -4.62 -13.12
CA LEU A 237 15.09 -4.46 -11.94
C LEU A 237 15.60 -5.81 -11.45
N ILE A 238 14.71 -6.79 -11.28
CA ILE A 238 15.07 -8.13 -10.80
C ILE A 238 16.02 -8.85 -11.76
N GLU A 239 15.79 -8.76 -13.07
CA GLU A 239 16.57 -9.50 -14.08
C GLU A 239 17.94 -8.85 -14.38
N TYR A 240 18.07 -7.54 -14.23
CA TYR A 240 19.22 -6.80 -14.78
C TYR A 240 19.95 -5.87 -13.81
N SER A 241 19.41 -5.57 -12.63
CA SER A 241 20.08 -4.69 -11.65
C SER A 241 21.02 -5.46 -10.74
N GLU A 242 22.24 -4.97 -10.55
CA GLU A 242 23.24 -5.59 -9.66
C GLU A 242 22.75 -5.72 -8.21
N LEU A 243 21.83 -4.86 -7.79
CA LEU A 243 21.24 -4.88 -6.44
C LEU A 243 20.29 -6.06 -6.23
N PHE A 244 19.84 -6.71 -7.30
CA PHE A 244 18.90 -7.83 -7.25
C PHE A 244 19.58 -9.16 -7.64
N ILE A 245 20.76 -9.16 -8.24
CA ILE A 245 21.48 -10.36 -8.72
C ILE A 245 22.34 -11.02 -7.61
#